data_AF-A0A434EHP4-F1
#
_entry.id   AF-A0A434EHP4-F1
#
_cell.length_a   1.000
_cell.length_b   1.000
_cell.length_c   1.000
_cell.angle_alpha   90.00
_cell.angle_beta   90.00
_cell.angle_gamma   90.00
#
_symmetry.space_group_name_H-M   'P 1'
#
loop_
_entity.id
_entity.type
_entity.pdbx_description
1 polymer ?
#
loop_
_entity_poly.entity_id
_entity_poly.type
_entity_poly.pdbx_seq_one_letter_code
_entity_poly.pdbx_strand_id
1 'polypeptide(L)'
;MAKFVISRRKFLTSASLGVSGIMLSGCDAFDSQLRVGDGLRSFLEGANGLTWRAQRLLAGDSLAPEFTEADIRQPQRPNGVTAPDDDVYKGLLANNFADWRLEVSGLVEKPLSLTREQLMNMPSRTQITRHDCVEGWSCIAKWTGTPLSLVLDQAVVKPQARYVMFHCLDTIDRSLSGDIKYYGSIDLIDARHPQTILAYGLNGKPLPVENGAPLRVRVERQIGYKMPKYLTKIELVDGFATIGGGRGGYWEDNGYDWYGGI
;
A
#
# COMPACT_ATOMS: atom_id res chain seq x y z
N MET A 1 19.30 -26.24 -28.15
CA MET A 1 18.63 -26.05 -26.85
C MET A 1 17.19 -25.63 -27.12
N ALA A 2 16.23 -26.52 -26.87
CA ALA A 2 14.82 -26.23 -27.12
C ALA A 2 14.24 -25.43 -25.95
N LYS A 3 13.72 -24.22 -26.21
CA LYS A 3 12.98 -23.42 -25.23
C LYS A 3 11.60 -24.05 -25.03
N PHE A 4 11.32 -24.55 -23.83
CA PHE A 4 9.98 -24.95 -23.43
C PHE A 4 9.12 -23.70 -23.26
N VAL A 5 8.08 -23.55 -24.09
CA VAL A 5 7.07 -22.50 -23.97
C VAL A 5 5.75 -23.16 -23.59
N ILE A 6 5.34 -23.01 -22.33
CA ILE A 6 4.03 -23.45 -21.85
C ILE A 6 3.02 -22.36 -22.20
N SER A 7 2.03 -22.69 -23.03
CA SER A 7 0.96 -21.75 -23.38
C SER A 7 -0.04 -21.61 -22.23
N ARG A 8 -0.57 -20.39 -22.04
CA ARG A 8 -1.61 -20.03 -21.05
C ARG A 8 -2.75 -21.05 -20.97
N ARG A 9 -3.15 -21.60 -22.12
CA ARG A 9 -4.23 -22.60 -22.22
C ARG A 9 -3.84 -23.92 -21.58
N LYS A 10 -2.61 -24.40 -21.81
CA LYS A 10 -2.11 -25.67 -21.24
C LYS A 10 -1.93 -25.56 -19.72
N PHE A 11 -1.49 -24.41 -19.21
CA PHE A 11 -1.39 -24.16 -17.76
C PHE A 11 -2.75 -24.24 -17.07
N LEU A 12 -3.77 -23.59 -17.63
CA LEU A 12 -5.13 -23.61 -17.07
C LEU A 12 -5.76 -25.00 -17.12
N THR A 13 -5.52 -25.79 -18.18
CA THR A 13 -6.03 -27.17 -18.28
C THR A 13 -5.30 -28.14 -17.35
N SER A 14 -4.01 -27.94 -17.08
CA SER A 14 -3.28 -28.74 -16.08
C SER A 14 -3.69 -28.40 -14.65
N ALA A 15 -4.02 -27.14 -14.36
CA ALA A 15 -4.48 -26.72 -13.03
C ALA A 15 -5.87 -27.27 -12.68
N SER A 16 -6.77 -27.44 -13.67
CA SER A 16 -8.11 -28.00 -13.44
C SER A 16 -8.14 -29.46 -13.02
N LEU A 17 -7.05 -30.22 -13.21
CA LEU A 17 -6.97 -31.63 -12.79
C LEU A 17 -6.42 -31.82 -11.37
N GLY A 18 -5.92 -30.75 -10.72
CA GLY A 18 -5.32 -30.84 -9.38
C GLY A 18 -6.21 -30.39 -8.22
N VAL A 19 -7.35 -29.72 -8.49
CA VAL A 19 -8.11 -28.98 -7.45
C VAL A 19 -9.48 -29.61 -7.13
N SER A 20 -9.92 -30.64 -7.86
CA SER A 20 -11.27 -31.20 -7.73
C SER A 20 -11.54 -32.04 -6.46
N GLY A 21 -10.64 -32.02 -5.47
CA GLY A 21 -10.71 -32.91 -4.29
C GLY A 21 -11.15 -32.28 -2.97
N ILE A 22 -11.37 -30.96 -2.89
CA ILE A 22 -11.81 -30.33 -1.63
C ILE A 22 -13.33 -30.45 -1.54
N MET A 23 -13.78 -31.42 -0.75
CA MET A 23 -15.18 -31.62 -0.40
C MET A 23 -15.78 -30.34 0.19
N LEU A 24 -16.96 -29.96 -0.31
CA LEU A 24 -17.83 -28.91 0.22
C LEU A 24 -18.37 -29.31 1.61
N SER A 25 -17.59 -29.13 2.67
CA SER A 25 -18.13 -29.02 4.03
C SER A 25 -18.35 -27.53 4.34
N GLY A 26 -19.56 -27.17 4.75
CA GLY A 26 -20.06 -25.79 4.85
C GLY A 26 -19.21 -24.82 5.68
N CYS A 27 -19.37 -23.53 5.38
CA CYS A 27 -18.60 -22.41 5.95
C CYS A 27 -18.64 -22.33 7.49
N ASP A 28 -19.66 -22.86 8.16
CA ASP A 28 -19.81 -22.76 9.61
C ASP A 28 -18.80 -23.62 10.40
N ALA A 29 -18.28 -24.71 9.81
CA ALA A 29 -17.28 -25.55 10.47
C ALA A 29 -15.88 -24.87 10.53
N PHE A 30 -15.61 -23.97 9.59
CA PHE A 30 -14.33 -23.28 9.49
C PHE A 30 -14.28 -21.97 10.29
N ASP A 31 -15.43 -21.40 10.65
CA ASP A 31 -15.49 -20.12 11.37
C ASP A 31 -14.84 -20.20 12.76
N SER A 32 -14.93 -21.36 13.42
CA SER A 32 -14.24 -21.61 14.69
C SER A 32 -12.74 -21.88 14.54
N GLN A 33 -12.30 -22.39 13.38
CA GLN A 33 -10.91 -22.76 13.06
C GLN A 33 -10.12 -21.66 12.31
N LEU A 34 -10.79 -20.58 11.89
CA LEU A 34 -10.19 -19.40 11.24
C LEU A 34 -9.95 -18.24 12.22
N ARG A 35 -10.12 -18.50 13.52
CA ARG A 35 -9.75 -17.56 14.58
C ARG A 35 -8.26 -17.27 14.52
N VAL A 36 -7.89 -16.02 14.81
CA VAL A 36 -6.51 -15.56 14.81
C VAL A 36 -5.69 -16.43 15.77
N GLY A 37 -4.74 -17.21 15.24
CA GLY A 37 -3.85 -18.09 16.02
C GLY A 37 -4.00 -19.61 15.80
N ASP A 38 -4.99 -20.06 15.02
CA ASP A 38 -5.16 -21.50 14.73
C ASP A 38 -4.24 -22.03 13.60
N GLY A 39 -3.94 -23.33 13.66
CA GLY A 39 -2.99 -24.01 12.75
C GLY A 39 -3.40 -24.01 11.28
N LEU A 40 -4.70 -24.11 10.98
CA LEU A 40 -5.23 -24.03 9.61
C LEU A 40 -5.06 -22.63 9.02
N ARG A 41 -5.34 -21.59 9.80
CA ARG A 41 -5.11 -20.20 9.37
C ARG A 41 -3.61 -19.95 9.15
N SER A 42 -2.75 -20.44 10.03
CA SER A 42 -1.30 -20.31 9.89
C SER A 42 -0.79 -20.98 8.60
N PHE A 43 -1.37 -22.12 8.21
CA PHE A 43 -1.10 -22.77 6.93
C PHE A 43 -1.57 -21.92 5.72
N LEU A 44 -2.78 -21.37 5.79
CA LEU A 44 -3.32 -20.48 4.73
C LEU A 44 -2.52 -19.17 4.63
N GLU A 45 -2.10 -18.58 5.74
CA GLU A 45 -1.19 -17.44 5.78
C GLU A 45 0.17 -17.79 5.16
N GLY A 46 0.65 -19.04 5.33
CA GLY A 46 1.81 -19.56 4.60
C GLY A 46 1.59 -19.61 3.08
N ALA A 47 0.36 -19.90 2.62
CA ALA A 47 0.00 -19.84 1.21
C ALA A 47 0.02 -18.41 0.66
N ASN A 48 -0.23 -17.37 1.47
CA ASN A 48 -0.08 -15.98 1.03
C ASN A 48 1.36 -15.66 0.59
N GLY A 49 2.37 -16.26 1.23
CA GLY A 49 3.77 -16.14 0.79
C GLY A 49 4.02 -16.74 -0.59
N LEU A 50 3.35 -17.84 -0.94
CA LEU A 50 3.41 -18.44 -2.27
C LEU A 50 2.64 -17.60 -3.30
N THR A 51 1.46 -17.09 -2.94
CA THR A 51 0.64 -16.20 -3.77
C THR A 51 1.41 -14.92 -4.12
N TRP A 52 2.03 -14.27 -3.13
CA TRP A 52 2.90 -13.10 -3.35
C TRP A 52 4.02 -13.40 -4.35
N ARG A 53 4.77 -14.49 -4.15
CA ARG A 53 5.85 -14.89 -5.08
C ARG A 53 5.34 -15.17 -6.49
N ALA A 54 4.20 -15.84 -6.60
CA ALA A 54 3.59 -16.16 -7.89
C ALA A 54 3.08 -14.91 -8.61
N GLN A 55 2.32 -14.05 -7.92
CA GLN A 55 1.85 -12.76 -8.47
C GLN A 55 3.04 -11.88 -8.88
N ARG A 56 4.11 -11.85 -8.07
CA ARG A 56 5.34 -11.14 -8.39
C ARG A 56 5.99 -11.65 -9.68
N LEU A 57 6.15 -12.97 -9.81
CA LEU A 57 6.74 -13.58 -11.01
C LEU A 57 5.90 -13.31 -12.26
N LEU A 58 4.58 -13.33 -12.13
CA LEU A 58 3.67 -13.13 -13.25
C LEU A 58 3.57 -11.67 -13.69
N ALA A 59 3.53 -10.75 -12.74
CA ALA A 59 3.35 -9.33 -13.03
C ALA A 59 4.68 -8.62 -13.36
N GLY A 60 5.83 -9.11 -12.87
CA GLY A 60 7.14 -8.56 -13.19
C GLY A 60 7.21 -7.05 -13.01
N ASP A 61 7.75 -6.34 -14.00
CA ASP A 61 7.86 -4.87 -14.02
C ASP A 61 6.76 -4.19 -14.85
N SER A 62 5.63 -4.87 -15.09
CA SER A 62 4.53 -4.28 -15.85
C SER A 62 3.92 -3.08 -15.13
N LEU A 63 3.63 -2.02 -15.87
CA LEU A 63 2.83 -0.91 -15.35
C LEU A 63 1.38 -1.36 -15.12
N ALA A 64 0.75 -0.80 -14.08
CA ALA A 64 -0.69 -0.80 -13.95
C ALA A 64 -1.33 -0.06 -15.14
N PRO A 65 -2.51 -0.51 -15.61
CA PRO A 65 -3.21 0.15 -16.72
C PRO A 65 -3.44 1.64 -16.43
N GLU A 66 -3.14 2.46 -17.43
CA GLU A 66 -3.44 3.89 -17.40
C GLU A 66 -4.65 4.22 -18.28
N PHE A 67 -5.39 5.22 -17.84
CA PHE A 67 -6.64 5.66 -18.41
C PHE A 67 -6.51 7.08 -18.97
N THR A 68 -7.57 7.57 -19.58
CA THR A 68 -7.66 8.95 -20.08
C THR A 68 -8.51 9.82 -19.15
N GLU A 69 -8.45 11.14 -19.31
CA GLU A 69 -9.30 12.04 -18.53
C GLU A 69 -10.80 11.80 -18.78
N ALA A 70 -11.16 11.30 -19.97
CA ALA A 70 -12.55 10.93 -20.30
C ALA A 70 -13.06 9.72 -19.51
N ASP A 71 -12.16 8.91 -18.93
CA ASP A 71 -12.53 7.76 -18.10
C ASP A 71 -12.83 8.17 -16.64
N ILE A 72 -12.55 9.41 -16.25
CA ILE A 72 -12.85 9.94 -14.92
C ILE A 72 -14.33 10.31 -14.86
N ARG A 73 -15.16 9.37 -14.41
CA ARG A 73 -16.63 9.52 -14.36
C ARG A 73 -17.17 9.98 -13.00
N GLN A 74 -16.33 9.99 -11.97
CA GLN A 74 -16.68 10.39 -10.61
C GLN A 74 -15.49 11.03 -9.89
N PRO A 75 -15.73 11.82 -8.84
CA PRO A 75 -14.67 12.20 -7.90
C PRO A 75 -14.00 10.97 -7.28
N GLN A 76 -12.77 11.12 -6.82
CA GLN A 76 -12.10 10.07 -6.06
C GLN A 76 -12.78 9.87 -4.72
N ARG A 77 -13.48 8.75 -4.55
CA ARG A 77 -14.14 8.40 -3.29
C ARG A 77 -13.13 8.35 -2.14
N PRO A 78 -13.30 9.17 -1.08
CA PRO A 78 -12.50 9.02 0.13
C PRO A 78 -12.96 7.79 0.92
N ASN A 79 -12.04 7.13 1.61
CA ASN A 79 -12.31 5.95 2.44
C ASN A 79 -11.55 6.00 3.77
N GLY A 80 -12.05 5.33 4.80
CA GLY A 80 -11.53 5.40 6.16
C GLY A 80 -11.64 6.81 6.74
N VAL A 81 -10.60 7.29 7.44
CA VAL A 81 -10.57 8.63 8.03
C VAL A 81 -10.52 9.71 6.96
N THR A 82 -11.55 10.57 6.88
CA THR A 82 -11.64 11.67 5.89
C THR A 82 -11.31 13.05 6.46
N ALA A 83 -11.25 13.17 7.78
CA ALA A 83 -10.79 14.36 8.48
C ALA A 83 -10.08 13.91 9.76
N PRO A 84 -8.73 13.89 9.80
CA PRO A 84 -8.01 13.45 10.99
C PRO A 84 -8.36 14.30 12.21
N ASP A 85 -8.88 13.63 13.23
CA ASP A 85 -9.17 14.21 14.54
C ASP A 85 -7.92 14.11 15.43
N ASP A 86 -6.86 14.80 15.02
CA ASP A 86 -5.55 14.81 15.68
C ASP A 86 -5.06 16.25 15.81
N ASP A 87 -4.61 16.65 17.00
CA ASP A 87 -4.24 18.04 17.28
C ASP A 87 -2.99 18.48 16.51
N VAL A 88 -2.04 17.57 16.28
CA VAL A 88 -0.86 17.84 15.45
C VAL A 88 -1.29 18.08 14.01
N TYR A 89 -2.12 17.19 13.45
CA TYR A 89 -2.64 17.35 12.10
C TYR A 89 -3.45 18.64 11.93
N LYS A 90 -4.33 18.97 12.88
CA LYS A 90 -5.12 20.21 12.86
C LYS A 90 -4.24 21.44 12.90
N GLY A 91 -3.19 21.44 13.73
CA GLY A 91 -2.20 22.52 13.79
C GLY A 91 -1.46 22.70 12.47
N LEU A 92 -1.00 21.59 11.87
CA LEU A 92 -0.35 21.60 10.56
C LEU A 92 -1.30 22.12 9.45
N LEU A 93 -2.56 21.66 9.44
CA LEU A 93 -3.57 22.10 8.48
C LEU A 93 -3.87 23.60 8.62
N ALA A 94 -3.97 24.12 9.85
CA ALA A 94 -4.22 25.53 10.12
C ALA A 94 -3.12 26.45 9.55
N ASN A 95 -1.88 25.96 9.48
CA ASN A 95 -0.76 26.65 8.83
C ASN A 95 -0.49 26.16 7.40
N ASN A 96 -1.51 25.62 6.70
CA ASN A 96 -1.42 25.10 5.33
C ASN A 96 -0.23 24.14 5.09
N PHE A 97 0.07 23.33 6.09
CA PHE A 97 1.17 22.36 6.12
C PHE A 97 2.58 22.96 5.91
N ALA A 98 2.78 24.24 6.22
CA ALA A 98 4.10 24.88 6.09
C ALA A 98 5.17 24.22 6.99
N ASP A 99 4.76 23.77 8.18
CA ASP A 99 5.63 23.10 9.15
C ASP A 99 5.65 21.57 9.01
N TRP A 100 4.85 21.01 8.09
CA TRP A 100 4.80 19.57 7.88
C TRP A 100 6.12 19.08 7.26
N ARG A 101 6.58 17.92 7.72
CA ARG A 101 7.77 17.24 7.21
C ARG A 101 7.48 15.77 7.00
N LEU A 102 8.06 15.21 5.94
CA LEU A 102 8.19 13.77 5.74
C LEU A 102 9.55 13.32 6.26
N GLU A 103 9.56 12.52 7.32
CA GLU A 103 10.75 11.87 7.81
C GLU A 103 11.04 10.59 7.01
N VAL A 104 12.30 10.34 6.69
CA VAL A 104 12.77 9.08 6.10
C VAL A 104 13.89 8.52 6.97
N SER A 105 13.67 7.35 7.56
CA SER A 105 14.57 6.77 8.56
C SER A 105 14.70 5.25 8.45
N GLY A 106 15.34 4.62 9.44
CA GLY A 106 15.54 3.18 9.52
C GLY A 106 16.80 2.75 8.78
N LEU A 107 16.69 1.75 7.92
CA LEU A 107 17.77 1.18 7.11
C LEU A 107 18.14 2.06 5.92
N VAL A 108 18.63 3.26 6.21
CA VAL A 108 19.12 4.27 5.25
C VAL A 108 20.48 4.82 5.69
N GLU A 109 21.33 5.23 4.77
CA GLU A 109 22.61 5.90 5.11
C GLU A 109 22.43 7.41 5.33
N LYS A 110 21.43 8.01 4.70
CA LYS A 110 21.13 9.44 4.81
C LYS A 110 19.68 9.64 5.24
N PRO A 111 19.38 9.69 6.56
CA PRO A 111 18.06 10.07 7.03
C PRO A 111 17.65 11.43 6.47
N LEU A 112 16.38 11.57 6.08
CA LEU A 112 15.85 12.79 5.47
C LEU A 112 14.71 13.38 6.33
N SER A 113 14.55 14.70 6.25
CA SER A 113 13.36 15.41 6.70
C SER A 113 12.98 16.40 5.59
N LEU A 114 11.97 16.02 4.80
CA LEU A 114 11.60 16.72 3.57
C LEU A 114 10.37 17.59 3.79
N THR A 115 10.41 18.85 3.35
CA THR A 115 9.21 19.70 3.30
C THR A 115 8.29 19.28 2.15
N ARG A 116 7.01 19.70 2.21
CA ARG A 116 6.09 19.53 1.08
C ARG A 116 6.63 20.17 -0.19
N GLU A 117 7.21 21.36 -0.09
CA GLU A 117 7.78 22.08 -1.23
C GLU A 117 8.98 21.35 -1.84
N GLN A 118 9.86 20.79 -1.01
CA GLN A 118 10.99 20.00 -1.49
C GLN A 118 10.54 18.79 -2.30
N LEU A 119 9.49 18.08 -1.84
CA LEU A 119 8.90 16.98 -2.61
C LEU A 119 8.31 17.47 -3.94
N MET A 120 7.57 18.58 -3.93
CA MET A 120 6.96 19.16 -5.13
C MET A 120 8.00 19.67 -6.15
N ASN A 121 9.21 20.01 -5.70
CA ASN A 121 10.33 20.42 -6.54
C ASN A 121 11.14 19.25 -7.12
N MET A 122 10.90 18.01 -6.67
CA MET A 122 11.47 16.81 -7.29
C MET A 122 10.77 16.49 -8.62
N PRO A 123 11.40 15.70 -9.52
CA PRO A 123 10.71 15.19 -10.70
C PRO A 123 9.39 14.53 -10.34
N SER A 124 8.30 15.01 -10.93
CA SER A 124 6.96 14.52 -10.67
C SER A 124 6.50 13.52 -11.73
N ARG A 125 5.66 12.58 -11.33
CA ARG A 125 4.86 11.73 -12.21
C ARG A 125 3.39 12.09 -12.07
N THR A 126 2.72 12.22 -13.21
CA THR A 126 1.26 12.24 -13.31
C THR A 126 0.78 10.95 -13.96
N GLN A 127 -0.24 10.32 -13.38
CA GLN A 127 -0.83 9.08 -13.88
C GLN A 127 -2.34 9.08 -13.65
N ILE A 128 -3.11 8.53 -14.60
CA ILE A 128 -4.55 8.32 -14.44
C ILE A 128 -4.76 6.83 -14.28
N THR A 129 -5.13 6.40 -13.08
CA THR A 129 -5.15 4.98 -12.69
C THR A 129 -6.43 4.65 -11.95
N ARG A 130 -6.76 3.35 -11.92
CA ARG A 130 -7.90 2.84 -11.17
C ARG A 130 -7.48 2.49 -9.75
N HIS A 131 -8.21 3.03 -8.79
CA HIS A 131 -8.19 2.63 -7.40
C HIS A 131 -9.22 1.51 -7.21
N ASP A 132 -8.77 0.35 -6.75
CA ASP A 132 -9.64 -0.77 -6.39
C ASP A 132 -9.68 -0.93 -4.87
N CYS A 133 -10.88 -0.92 -4.29
CA CYS A 133 -11.09 -1.08 -2.86
C CYS A 133 -11.54 -2.50 -2.52
N VAL A 134 -11.10 -2.99 -1.36
CA VAL A 134 -11.52 -4.30 -0.81
C VAL A 134 -13.03 -4.40 -0.58
N GLU A 135 -13.70 -3.27 -0.39
CA GLU A 135 -15.16 -3.18 -0.22
C GLU A 135 -15.95 -3.34 -1.55
N GLY A 136 -15.29 -3.71 -2.65
CA GLY A 136 -15.95 -4.05 -3.91
C GLY A 136 -16.29 -2.87 -4.83
N TRP A 137 -15.68 -1.70 -4.60
CA TRP A 137 -15.85 -0.51 -5.45
C TRP A 137 -14.51 -0.05 -6.05
N SER A 138 -14.59 0.68 -7.16
CA SER A 138 -13.41 1.27 -7.81
C SER A 138 -13.66 2.69 -8.31
N CYS A 139 -12.58 3.46 -8.45
CA CYS A 139 -12.60 4.83 -8.95
C CYS A 139 -11.39 5.09 -9.84
N ILE A 140 -11.56 5.85 -10.92
CA ILE A 140 -10.45 6.30 -11.77
C ILE A 140 -10.16 7.76 -11.42
N ALA A 141 -8.90 8.08 -11.16
CA ALA A 141 -8.49 9.43 -10.84
C ALA A 141 -7.09 9.75 -11.38
N LYS A 142 -6.84 11.03 -11.64
CA LYS A 142 -5.55 11.57 -12.05
C LYS A 142 -4.74 11.95 -10.81
N TRP A 143 -3.67 11.24 -10.54
CA TRP A 143 -2.76 11.48 -9.42
C TRP A 143 -1.51 12.19 -9.89
N THR A 144 -0.94 13.06 -9.06
CA THR A 144 0.36 13.70 -9.31
C THR A 144 1.19 13.69 -8.04
N GLY A 145 2.45 13.30 -8.17
CA GLY A 145 3.34 13.12 -7.03
C GLY A 145 4.79 12.81 -7.43
N THR A 146 5.66 12.79 -6.45
CA THR A 146 7.06 12.37 -6.62
C THR A 146 7.13 10.84 -6.65
N PRO A 147 7.80 10.21 -7.63
CA PRO A 147 8.11 8.78 -7.54
C PRO A 147 8.87 8.45 -6.26
N LEU A 148 8.38 7.47 -5.49
CA LEU A 148 8.95 7.11 -4.19
C LEU A 148 10.42 6.66 -4.34
N SER A 149 10.77 6.02 -5.46
CA SER A 149 12.14 5.63 -5.78
C SER A 149 13.14 6.78 -5.66
N LEU A 150 12.79 8.01 -6.06
CA LEU A 150 13.69 9.15 -5.99
C LEU A 150 14.01 9.56 -4.55
N VAL A 151 13.01 9.49 -3.66
CA VAL A 151 13.21 9.75 -2.23
C VAL A 151 14.08 8.66 -1.60
N LEU A 152 13.84 7.40 -1.99
CA LEU A 152 14.65 6.26 -1.54
C LEU A 152 16.12 6.37 -2.01
N ASP A 153 16.34 6.84 -3.24
CA ASP A 153 17.69 7.04 -3.78
C ASP A 153 18.42 8.17 -3.05
N GLN A 154 17.74 9.28 -2.75
CA GLN A 154 18.31 10.36 -1.96
C GLN A 154 18.65 9.94 -0.52
N ALA A 155 17.82 9.08 0.08
CA ALA A 155 18.05 8.52 1.41
C ALA A 155 19.17 7.48 1.45
N VAL A 156 19.57 6.94 0.29
CA VAL A 156 20.57 5.87 0.15
C VAL A 156 20.18 4.65 0.99
N VAL A 157 19.15 3.94 0.54
CA VAL A 157 18.63 2.72 1.20
C VAL A 157 19.72 1.67 1.37
N LYS A 158 19.84 1.12 2.59
CA LYS A 158 20.84 0.10 2.91
C LYS A 158 20.47 -1.26 2.31
N PRO A 159 21.45 -2.12 1.96
CA PRO A 159 21.20 -3.43 1.34
C PRO A 159 20.35 -4.41 2.18
N GLN A 160 20.26 -4.20 3.49
CA GLN A 160 19.46 -5.01 4.40
C GLN A 160 17.97 -4.69 4.34
N ALA A 161 17.58 -3.50 3.85
CA ALA A 161 16.18 -3.12 3.78
C ALA A 161 15.38 -4.07 2.87
N ARG A 162 14.16 -4.40 3.31
CA ARG A 162 13.24 -5.30 2.59
C ARG A 162 11.88 -4.65 2.37
N TYR A 163 11.47 -3.78 3.30
CA TYR A 163 10.15 -3.18 3.29
C TYR A 163 10.21 -1.69 3.56
N VAL A 164 9.17 -1.00 3.10
CA VAL A 164 8.91 0.41 3.40
C VAL A 164 7.69 0.45 4.31
N MET A 165 7.88 0.90 5.55
CA MET A 165 6.80 1.22 6.47
C MET A 165 6.38 2.68 6.30
N PHE A 166 5.08 2.92 6.36
CA PHE A 166 4.46 4.24 6.33
C PHE A 166 3.74 4.49 7.65
N HIS A 167 4.02 5.61 8.28
CA HIS A 167 3.34 6.07 9.49
C HIS A 167 2.53 7.32 9.18
N CYS A 168 1.34 7.42 9.76
CA CYS A 168 0.32 8.40 9.40
C CYS A 168 -0.19 9.15 10.63
N LEU A 169 -0.79 10.33 10.42
CA LEU A 169 -1.37 11.14 11.49
C LEU A 169 -2.80 10.77 11.87
N ASP A 170 -3.52 10.04 11.01
CA ASP A 170 -4.90 9.67 11.29
C ASP A 170 -4.99 8.63 12.40
N THR A 171 -5.87 8.92 13.37
CA THR A 171 -6.32 7.96 14.36
C THR A 171 -7.35 7.05 13.69
N ILE A 172 -6.95 5.83 13.35
CA ILE A 172 -7.82 4.85 12.68
C ILE A 172 -8.78 4.17 13.66
N ASP A 173 -8.36 4.06 14.93
CA ASP A 173 -9.12 3.40 15.98
C ASP A 173 -8.70 3.94 17.36
N ARG A 174 -9.47 3.64 18.41
CA ARG A 174 -9.20 4.05 19.79
C ARG A 174 -9.36 2.86 20.73
N SER A 175 -8.34 2.64 21.56
CA SER A 175 -8.35 1.62 22.61
C SER A 175 -8.41 2.26 24.00
N LEU A 176 -8.57 1.43 25.03
CA LEU A 176 -8.42 1.88 26.43
C LEU A 176 -7.03 2.48 26.73
N SER A 177 -6.02 2.12 25.92
CA SER A 177 -4.65 2.63 26.04
C SER A 177 -4.40 3.90 25.21
N GLY A 178 -5.42 4.40 24.50
CA GLY A 178 -5.35 5.62 23.70
C GLY A 178 -5.57 5.40 22.21
N ASP A 179 -5.27 6.46 21.45
CA ASP A 179 -5.41 6.53 19.99
C ASP A 179 -4.48 5.54 19.28
N ILE A 180 -5.01 4.82 18.29
CA ILE A 180 -4.26 3.95 17.39
C ILE A 180 -4.09 4.68 16.06
N LYS A 181 -2.85 4.95 15.68
CA LYS A 181 -2.51 5.60 14.41
C LYS A 181 -2.49 4.59 13.27
N TYR A 182 -2.92 5.04 12.10
CA TYR A 182 -2.80 4.22 10.91
C TYR A 182 -1.34 4.05 10.50
N TYR A 183 -0.99 2.84 10.12
CA TYR A 183 0.30 2.53 9.54
C TYR A 183 0.15 1.36 8.57
N GLY A 184 1.02 1.29 7.58
CA GLY A 184 0.99 0.24 6.56
C GLY A 184 2.37 0.05 5.96
N SER A 185 2.52 -0.96 5.11
CA SER A 185 3.81 -1.24 4.47
C SER A 185 3.67 -1.76 3.06
N ILE A 186 4.76 -1.69 2.30
CA ILE A 186 4.90 -2.38 1.03
C ILE A 186 6.30 -2.99 0.90
N ASP A 187 6.43 -3.94 -0.02
CA ASP A 187 7.72 -4.46 -0.47
C ASP A 187 8.59 -3.32 -1.04
N LEU A 188 9.89 -3.31 -0.73
CA LEU A 188 10.84 -2.33 -1.28
C LEU A 188 10.86 -2.35 -2.81
N ILE A 189 10.58 -3.49 -3.43
CA ILE A 189 10.49 -3.59 -4.89
C ILE A 189 9.27 -2.83 -5.41
N ASP A 190 8.11 -2.95 -4.76
CA ASP A 190 6.92 -2.17 -5.12
C ASP A 190 7.11 -0.68 -4.82
N ALA A 191 7.85 -0.35 -3.76
CA ALA A 191 8.23 1.02 -3.44
C ALA A 191 9.09 1.68 -4.52
N ARG A 192 9.89 0.88 -5.24
CA ARG A 192 10.72 1.32 -6.38
C ARG A 192 10.00 1.28 -7.71
N HIS A 193 8.76 0.81 -7.76
CA HIS A 193 7.99 0.73 -9.00
C HIS A 193 7.73 2.14 -9.58
N PRO A 194 7.81 2.35 -10.92
CA PRO A 194 7.67 3.68 -11.52
C PRO A 194 6.34 4.41 -11.26
N GLN A 195 5.27 3.66 -11.02
CA GLN A 195 3.94 4.20 -10.66
C GLN A 195 3.67 4.27 -9.16
N THR A 196 4.65 3.94 -8.31
CA THR A 196 4.54 4.16 -6.87
C THR A 196 4.99 5.58 -6.56
N ILE A 197 4.02 6.43 -6.20
CA ILE A 197 4.23 7.86 -6.03
C ILE A 197 3.79 8.33 -4.64
N LEU A 198 4.50 9.33 -4.13
CA LEU A 198 4.09 10.18 -3.02
C LEU A 198 3.23 11.31 -3.59
N ALA A 199 1.92 11.11 -3.59
CA ALA A 199 0.97 12.01 -4.24
C ALA A 199 0.62 13.20 -3.35
N TYR A 200 0.72 14.39 -3.95
CA TYR A 200 0.31 15.69 -3.39
C TYR A 200 -0.72 16.41 -4.28
N GLY A 201 -1.11 15.82 -5.42
CA GLY A 201 -2.12 16.34 -6.32
C GLY A 201 -3.14 15.28 -6.76
N LEU A 202 -4.38 15.72 -6.96
CA LEU A 202 -5.52 14.91 -7.36
C LEU A 202 -6.40 15.69 -8.37
N ASN A 203 -6.67 15.09 -9.53
CA ASN A 203 -7.51 15.64 -10.59
C ASN A 203 -7.14 17.09 -10.97
N GLY A 204 -5.84 17.36 -11.07
CA GLY A 204 -5.30 18.68 -11.44
C GLY A 204 -5.35 19.74 -10.32
N LYS A 205 -5.76 19.37 -9.10
CA LYS A 205 -5.85 20.25 -7.94
C LYS A 205 -4.91 19.77 -6.82
N PRO A 206 -4.61 20.62 -5.82
CA PRO A 206 -3.98 20.16 -4.59
C PRO A 206 -4.75 19.00 -3.96
N LEU A 207 -4.05 18.03 -3.37
CA LEU A 207 -4.67 16.89 -2.70
C LEU A 207 -5.61 17.40 -1.58
N PRO A 208 -6.92 17.07 -1.60
CA PRO A 208 -7.83 17.46 -0.53
C PRO A 208 -7.62 16.61 0.72
N VAL A 209 -8.03 17.14 1.87
CA VAL A 209 -7.88 16.49 3.19
C VAL A 209 -8.51 15.09 3.18
N GLU A 210 -9.74 14.94 2.70
CA GLU A 210 -10.45 13.65 2.65
C GLU A 210 -9.72 12.54 1.88
N ASN A 211 -8.85 12.91 0.94
CA ASN A 211 -8.05 11.98 0.16
C ASN A 211 -6.60 11.85 0.64
N GLY A 212 -6.20 12.56 1.70
CA GLY A 212 -4.95 12.33 2.41
C GLY A 212 -3.93 13.46 2.38
N ALA A 213 -4.36 14.73 2.26
CA ALA A 213 -3.47 15.88 2.34
C ALA A 213 -2.57 15.83 3.60
N PRO A 214 -1.34 16.37 3.56
CA PRO A 214 -0.68 16.97 2.42
C PRO A 214 -0.04 15.95 1.47
N LEU A 215 0.08 14.69 1.90
CA LEU A 215 0.77 13.64 1.16
C LEU A 215 0.15 12.27 1.45
N ARG A 216 -0.10 11.51 0.38
CA ARG A 216 -0.47 10.09 0.46
C ARG A 216 0.45 9.22 -0.39
N VAL A 217 0.48 7.92 -0.12
CA VAL A 217 1.08 6.96 -1.05
C VAL A 217 0.05 6.53 -2.09
N ARG A 218 0.52 6.27 -3.30
CA ARG A 218 -0.18 5.56 -4.37
C ARG A 218 0.69 4.38 -4.80
N VAL A 219 0.11 3.18 -4.82
CA VAL A 219 0.79 1.93 -5.20
C VAL A 219 -0.12 1.19 -6.17
N GLU A 220 -0.12 1.59 -7.44
CA GLU A 220 -1.22 1.27 -8.39
C GLU A 220 -1.40 -0.21 -8.73
N ARG A 221 -0.50 -1.08 -8.25
CA ARG A 221 -0.57 -2.54 -8.37
C ARG A 221 -1.05 -3.23 -7.10
N GLN A 222 -1.55 -2.47 -6.14
CA GLN A 222 -2.10 -2.99 -4.90
C GLN A 222 -3.47 -2.36 -4.59
N ILE A 223 -4.22 -3.04 -3.74
CA ILE A 223 -5.54 -2.64 -3.29
C ILE A 223 -5.50 -1.42 -2.35
N GLY A 224 -6.63 -0.72 -2.23
CA GLY A 224 -6.70 0.61 -1.63
C GLY A 224 -6.19 0.77 -0.19
N TYR A 225 -6.28 -0.25 0.66
CA TYR A 225 -5.78 -0.14 2.04
C TYR A 225 -4.24 -0.11 2.11
N LYS A 226 -3.55 -0.60 1.07
CA LYS A 226 -2.08 -0.54 0.94
C LYS A 226 -1.56 0.84 0.53
N MET A 227 -2.42 1.86 0.47
CA MET A 227 -2.10 3.22 0.03
C MET A 227 -2.38 4.23 1.15
N PRO A 228 -1.53 4.33 2.19
CA PRO A 228 -1.78 5.18 3.35
C PRO A 228 -1.93 6.67 3.02
N LYS A 229 -2.68 7.37 3.86
CA LYS A 229 -2.97 8.82 3.78
C LYS A 229 -2.25 9.56 4.91
N TYR A 230 -2.14 10.88 4.83
CA TYR A 230 -1.66 11.73 5.93
C TYR A 230 -0.25 11.35 6.42
N LEU A 231 0.67 11.06 5.50
CA LEU A 231 1.99 10.54 5.82
C LEU A 231 2.79 11.53 6.68
N THR A 232 3.57 10.98 7.61
CA THR A 232 4.60 11.73 8.36
C THR A 232 5.96 11.08 8.32
N LYS A 233 6.01 9.74 8.23
CA LYS A 233 7.28 9.02 8.26
C LYS A 233 7.26 7.84 7.31
N ILE A 234 8.38 7.68 6.62
CA ILE A 234 8.79 6.48 5.90
C ILE A 234 9.93 5.83 6.67
N GLU A 235 9.81 4.54 6.96
CA GLU A 235 10.83 3.80 7.69
C GLU A 235 11.22 2.53 6.94
N LEU A 236 12.51 2.40 6.63
CA LEU A 236 13.06 1.25 5.94
C LEU A 236 13.40 0.17 6.96
N VAL A 237 12.83 -1.01 6.78
CA VAL A 237 12.95 -2.13 7.73
C VAL A 237 13.27 -3.43 7.01
N ASP A 238 13.82 -4.41 7.72
CA ASP A 238 14.10 -5.76 7.23
C ASP A 238 13.01 -6.77 7.62
N GLY A 239 12.14 -6.43 8.57
CA GLY A 239 10.99 -7.21 9.00
C GLY A 239 10.02 -6.41 9.87
N PHE A 240 8.91 -7.04 10.27
CA PHE A 240 7.79 -6.37 10.96
C PHE A 240 7.67 -6.72 12.44
N ALA A 241 8.39 -7.74 12.93
CA ALA A 241 8.14 -8.37 14.22
C ALA A 241 8.10 -7.40 15.43
N THR A 242 8.73 -6.24 15.32
CA THR A 242 8.80 -5.22 16.38
C THR A 242 7.89 -4.02 16.15
N ILE A 243 7.00 -4.06 15.16
CA ILE A 243 6.17 -2.93 14.73
C ILE A 243 4.69 -3.31 14.83
N GLY A 244 3.96 -2.59 15.68
CA GLY A 244 2.54 -2.86 15.96
C GLY A 244 2.28 -4.32 16.33
N GLY A 245 1.32 -4.97 15.67
CA GLY A 245 0.99 -6.39 15.85
C GLY A 245 1.91 -7.35 15.09
N GLY A 246 2.96 -6.86 14.44
CA GLY A 246 4.00 -7.67 13.82
C GLY A 246 3.69 -8.17 12.41
N ARG A 247 2.58 -7.73 11.80
CA ARG A 247 2.11 -8.24 10.50
C ARG A 247 2.27 -7.27 9.33
N GLY A 248 2.87 -6.11 9.58
CA GLY A 248 3.26 -5.15 8.54
C GLY A 248 2.26 -4.02 8.27
N GLY A 249 1.20 -3.89 9.06
CA GLY A 249 0.25 -2.78 8.95
C GLY A 249 -0.98 -2.99 9.81
N TYR A 250 -1.77 -1.93 9.98
CA TYR A 250 -2.97 -1.98 10.82
C TYR A 250 -3.99 -3.01 10.32
N TRP A 251 -4.28 -3.07 9.03
CA TRP A 251 -5.25 -4.04 8.51
C TRP A 251 -4.72 -5.46 8.56
N GLU A 252 -3.42 -5.63 8.31
CA GLU A 252 -2.74 -6.92 8.37
C GLU A 252 -2.77 -7.50 9.78
N ASP A 253 -2.54 -6.66 10.80
CA ASP A 253 -2.72 -7.04 12.21
C ASP A 253 -4.14 -7.48 12.53
N ASN A 254 -5.12 -6.94 11.80
CA ASN A 254 -6.54 -7.28 11.90
C ASN A 254 -6.98 -8.36 10.91
N GLY A 255 -6.01 -9.08 10.32
CA GLY A 255 -6.26 -10.30 9.57
C GLY A 255 -6.44 -10.13 8.06
N TYR A 256 -6.12 -8.97 7.50
CA TYR A 256 -6.02 -8.76 6.06
C TYR A 256 -4.70 -9.32 5.52
N ASP A 257 -4.66 -9.62 4.22
CA ASP A 257 -3.44 -10.09 3.56
C ASP A 257 -2.37 -9.00 3.54
N TRP A 258 -1.11 -9.36 3.77
CA TRP A 258 -0.03 -8.38 3.68
C TRP A 258 0.24 -7.92 2.24
N TYR A 259 0.17 -8.84 1.27
CA TYR A 259 0.32 -8.51 -0.14
C TYR A 259 -1.04 -8.41 -0.83
N GLY A 260 -1.53 -7.19 -1.00
CA GLY A 260 -2.80 -6.90 -1.67
C GLY A 260 -2.67 -6.67 -3.18
N GLY A 261 -1.85 -7.46 -3.89
CA GLY A 261 -1.54 -7.27 -5.31
C GLY A 261 -2.73 -7.55 -6.25
N ILE A 262 -2.92 -6.71 -7.27
CA ILE A 262 -3.98 -6.79 -8.28
C ILE A 262 -3.43 -6.82 -9.72
#